data_AF-A0A9D4QU23-F1
#
_entry.id   AF-A0A9D4QU23-F1
#
_cell.length_a   1.000
_cell.length_b   1.000
_cell.length_c   1.000
_cell.angle_alpha   90.00
_cell.angle_beta   90.00
_cell.angle_gamma   90.00
#
_symmetry.space_group_name_H-M   'P 1'
#
loop_
_entity.id
_entity.type
_entity.pdbx_description
1 polymer ?
#
loop_
_entity_poly.entity_id
_entity_poly.type
_entity_poly.pdbx_seq_one_letter_code
_entity_poly.pdbx_strand_id
1 'polypeptide(L)'
;MAARMRELLSHSNALQQFVTENNLERRSVAKWVDTNHEYLDFPSLDDNTLRLLTLGTYQLKLTGSYIQEYLGSDCNLQLYREMEGLIRVRLQSRHVLSRSYLIWIRYDSDHIIGWYCRCKCGARTVGTCSHVASVLWYLGQQIPLSREPGVKDWGQYLDDAAEVPDAVDSSDSEESYIEE
;
A
#
# COMPACT_ATOMS: atom_id res chain seq x y z
N MET A 1 4.44 16.07 -8.61
CA MET A 1 4.45 14.61 -8.33
C MET A 1 5.53 13.86 -9.11
N ALA A 2 5.61 14.01 -10.45
CA ALA A 2 6.56 13.28 -11.30
C ALA A 2 8.06 13.49 -10.97
N ALA A 3 8.49 14.69 -10.57
CA ALA A 3 9.88 14.94 -10.16
C ALA A 3 10.27 14.15 -8.90
N ARG A 4 9.42 14.20 -7.86
CA ARG A 4 9.59 13.43 -6.61
C ARG A 4 9.56 11.92 -6.84
N MET A 5 8.72 11.44 -7.75
CA MET A 5 8.70 10.02 -8.13
C MET A 5 10.01 9.58 -8.79
N ARG A 6 10.55 10.38 -9.72
CA ARG A 6 11.83 10.08 -10.37
C ARG A 6 12.97 10.02 -9.37
N GLU A 7 12.98 10.93 -8.41
CA GLU A 7 13.94 10.91 -7.30
C GLU A 7 13.77 9.67 -6.43
N LEU A 8 12.57 9.31 -6.00
CA LEU A 8 12.36 8.11 -5.18
C LEU A 8 12.76 6.81 -5.93
N LEU A 9 12.55 6.76 -7.24
CA LEU A 9 12.97 5.64 -8.08
C LEU A 9 14.49 5.49 -8.19
N SER A 10 15.26 6.56 -7.99
CA SER A 10 16.73 6.48 -8.03
C SER A 10 17.34 6.01 -6.72
N HIS A 11 16.56 5.88 -5.65
CA HIS A 11 17.04 5.48 -4.33
C HIS A 11 16.63 4.04 -3.99
N SER A 12 17.48 3.36 -3.23
CA SER A 12 17.15 2.07 -2.61
C SER A 12 16.15 2.27 -1.47
N ASN A 13 15.35 1.23 -1.20
CA ASN A 13 14.39 1.26 -0.10
C ASN A 13 15.10 1.24 1.26
N ALA A 14 15.08 2.36 1.97
CA ALA A 14 15.74 2.51 3.26
C ALA A 14 15.22 1.53 4.33
N LEU A 15 13.91 1.25 4.34
CA LEU A 15 13.33 0.30 5.30
C LEU A 15 13.76 -1.15 4.99
N GLN A 16 13.86 -1.51 3.71
CA GLN A 16 14.43 -2.79 3.30
C GLN A 16 15.86 -2.94 3.82
N GLN A 17 16.70 -1.93 3.57
CA GLN A 17 18.10 -1.93 4.03
C GLN A 17 18.17 -2.11 5.55
N PHE A 18 17.40 -1.32 6.30
CA PHE A 18 17.33 -1.41 7.75
C PHE A 18 16.90 -2.80 8.24
N VAL A 19 15.86 -3.39 7.63
CA VAL A 19 15.37 -4.75 7.96
C VAL A 19 16.45 -5.80 7.72
N THR A 20 17.19 -5.70 6.63
CA THR A 20 18.26 -6.64 6.27
C THR A 20 19.46 -6.51 7.21
N GLU A 21 19.97 -5.29 7.42
CA GLU A 21 21.12 -5.01 8.30
C GLU A 21 20.87 -5.47 9.74
N ASN A 22 19.66 -5.25 10.25
CA ASN A 22 19.28 -5.61 11.62
C ASN A 22 18.70 -7.02 11.75
N ASN A 23 18.68 -7.82 10.66
CA ASN A 23 18.17 -9.19 10.62
C ASN A 23 16.72 -9.33 11.17
N LEU A 24 15.87 -8.35 10.86
CA LEU A 24 14.51 -8.22 11.40
C LEU A 24 13.49 -9.21 10.84
N GLU A 25 13.94 -10.07 9.92
CA GLU A 25 13.17 -11.21 9.39
C GLU A 25 12.97 -12.32 10.44
N ARG A 26 13.95 -12.49 11.34
CA ARG A 26 13.90 -13.53 12.36
C ARG A 26 12.89 -13.15 13.45
N ARG A 27 12.17 -14.15 13.97
CA ARG A 27 11.29 -13.97 15.13
C ARG A 27 12.17 -13.99 16.39
N SER A 28 12.76 -12.84 16.73
CA SER A 28 13.37 -12.64 18.05
C SER A 28 12.30 -12.19 19.04
N VAL A 29 11.98 -13.02 20.03
CA VAL A 29 10.97 -12.72 21.07
C VAL A 29 11.37 -11.49 21.89
N ALA A 30 12.66 -11.22 22.03
CA ALA A 30 13.15 -10.04 22.74
C ALA A 30 12.86 -8.73 22.01
N LYS A 31 12.72 -8.76 20.68
CA LYS A 31 12.60 -7.55 19.83
C LYS A 31 11.18 -7.28 19.33
N TRP A 32 10.33 -8.29 19.31
CA TRP A 32 8.97 -8.22 18.76
C TRP A 32 7.93 -8.48 19.85
N VAL A 33 6.91 -7.63 19.92
CA VAL A 33 5.72 -7.82 20.77
C VAL A 33 4.54 -8.09 19.87
N ASP A 34 3.83 -9.18 20.10
CA ASP A 34 2.55 -9.42 19.42
C ASP A 34 1.55 -8.36 19.92
N THR A 35 0.86 -7.69 19.01
CA THR A 35 -0.04 -6.57 19.33
C THR A 35 -1.29 -6.61 18.46
N ASN A 36 -2.30 -5.83 18.83
CA ASN A 36 -3.51 -5.64 18.05
C ASN A 36 -3.57 -4.20 17.49
N HIS A 37 -4.30 -4.02 16.39
CA HIS A 37 -4.44 -2.75 15.71
C HIS A 37 -4.97 -1.63 16.62
N GLU A 38 -5.84 -1.97 17.58
CA GLU A 38 -6.44 -1.04 18.56
C GLU A 38 -5.40 -0.37 19.50
N TYR A 39 -4.23 -0.98 19.65
CA TYR A 39 -3.15 -0.47 20.51
C TYR A 39 -2.04 0.24 19.72
N LEU A 40 -2.20 0.35 18.40
CA LEU A 40 -1.27 1.09 17.57
C LEU A 40 -1.71 2.55 17.49
N ASP A 41 -0.77 3.47 17.68
CA ASP A 41 -0.92 4.87 17.29
C ASP A 41 -0.70 5.02 15.78
N PHE A 42 -1.46 4.24 15.00
CA PHE A 42 -1.33 4.18 13.55
C PHE A 42 -2.10 5.35 12.91
N PRO A 43 -1.49 6.07 11.94
CA PRO A 43 -2.12 7.25 11.37
C PRO A 43 -3.42 6.89 10.65
N SER A 44 -4.45 7.71 10.81
CA SER A 44 -5.67 7.58 10.00
C SER A 44 -5.36 7.98 8.55
N LEU A 45 -5.66 7.08 7.60
CA LEU A 45 -5.37 7.30 6.20
C LEU A 45 -6.68 7.48 5.42
N ASP A 46 -6.90 8.69 4.91
CA ASP A 46 -8.04 8.96 4.05
C ASP A 46 -7.89 8.31 2.66
N ASP A 47 -8.99 8.29 1.91
CA ASP A 47 -9.06 7.65 0.60
C ASP A 47 -8.03 8.26 -0.40
N ASN A 48 -7.73 9.55 -0.26
CA ASN A 48 -6.78 10.24 -1.13
C ASN A 48 -5.33 9.86 -0.79
N THR A 49 -4.98 9.80 0.50
CA THR A 49 -3.67 9.38 1.00
C THR A 49 -3.39 7.95 0.59
N LEU A 50 -4.38 7.05 0.73
CA LEU A 50 -4.26 5.67 0.27
C LEU A 50 -4.01 5.60 -1.23
N ARG A 51 -4.77 6.33 -2.06
CA ARG A 51 -4.57 6.39 -3.51
C ARG A 51 -3.18 6.91 -3.89
N LEU A 52 -2.68 7.90 -3.17
CA LEU A 52 -1.35 8.46 -3.40
C LEU A 52 -0.25 7.47 -3.04
N LEU A 53 -0.39 6.76 -1.92
CA LEU A 53 0.57 5.74 -1.50
C LEU A 53 0.60 4.55 -2.48
N THR A 54 -0.58 4.09 -2.94
CA THR A 54 -0.70 2.92 -3.82
C THR A 54 -0.50 3.26 -5.30
N LEU A 55 -0.47 4.53 -5.67
CA LEU A 55 -0.49 5.03 -7.06
C LEU A 55 -1.68 4.52 -7.85
N GLY A 56 -2.86 4.75 -7.29
CA GLY A 56 -4.13 4.37 -7.89
C GLY A 56 -4.79 3.22 -7.15
N THR A 57 -5.98 2.86 -7.61
CA THR A 57 -6.92 2.05 -6.85
C THR A 57 -6.82 0.56 -7.13
N TYR A 58 -6.08 0.14 -8.16
CA TYR A 58 -6.00 -1.28 -8.52
C TYR A 58 -5.54 -2.13 -7.33
N GLN A 59 -4.50 -1.69 -6.62
CA GLN A 59 -4.03 -2.39 -5.43
C GLN A 59 -5.07 -2.35 -4.29
N LEU A 60 -5.80 -1.23 -4.15
CA LEU A 60 -6.87 -1.05 -3.17
C LEU A 60 -8.07 -1.99 -3.43
N LYS A 61 -8.41 -2.27 -4.69
CA LYS A 61 -9.48 -3.23 -5.06
C LYS A 61 -9.17 -4.66 -4.59
N LEU A 62 -7.89 -4.99 -4.42
CA LEU A 62 -7.47 -6.33 -3.98
C LEU A 62 -7.45 -6.48 -2.45
N THR A 63 -7.54 -5.38 -1.69
CA THR A 63 -7.22 -5.40 -0.25
C THR A 63 -8.15 -6.27 0.57
N GLY A 64 -9.45 -6.25 0.29
CA GLY A 64 -10.44 -7.07 1.00
C GLY A 64 -10.12 -8.57 0.95
N SER A 65 -9.68 -9.07 -0.20
CA SER A 65 -9.34 -10.49 -0.36
C SER A 65 -8.12 -10.91 0.46
N TYR A 66 -7.17 -9.99 0.68
CA TYR A 66 -5.98 -10.28 1.47
C TYR A 66 -6.24 -10.07 2.96
N ILE A 67 -7.08 -9.11 3.34
CA ILE A 67 -7.33 -8.82 4.76
C ILE A 67 -8.21 -9.87 5.42
N GLN A 68 -9.12 -10.52 4.70
CA GLN A 68 -9.92 -11.63 5.23
C GLN A 68 -9.03 -12.75 5.80
N GLU A 69 -7.93 -13.08 5.11
CA GLU A 69 -6.96 -14.07 5.59
C GLU A 69 -6.17 -13.58 6.82
N TYR A 70 -6.00 -12.26 6.95
CA TYR A 70 -5.34 -11.65 8.10
C TYR A 70 -6.23 -11.64 9.35
N LEU A 71 -7.51 -11.27 9.21
CA LEU A 71 -8.49 -11.18 10.31
C LEU A 71 -8.74 -12.53 11.01
N GLY A 72 -8.56 -13.65 10.30
CA GLY A 72 -8.78 -15.00 10.84
C GLY A 72 -7.63 -15.57 11.68
N SER A 73 -6.60 -14.78 12.03
CA SER A 73 -5.41 -15.32 12.71
C SER A 73 -4.85 -14.39 13.79
N ASP A 74 -4.82 -14.90 15.02
CA ASP A 74 -4.52 -14.14 16.25
C ASP A 74 -3.08 -13.60 16.41
N CYS A 75 -2.17 -13.86 15.45
CA CYS A 75 -0.73 -13.73 15.68
C CYS A 75 0.05 -12.99 14.57
N ASN A 76 -0.64 -12.22 13.73
CA ASN A 76 -0.03 -11.70 12.50
C ASN A 76 0.56 -10.30 12.60
N LEU A 77 0.35 -9.56 13.68
CA LEU A 77 0.85 -8.20 13.86
C LEU A 77 1.78 -8.07 15.06
N GLN A 78 2.93 -7.44 14.83
CA GLN A 78 3.97 -7.32 15.83
C GLN A 78 4.58 -5.93 15.81
N LEU A 79 4.82 -5.36 16.99
CA LEU A 79 5.51 -4.08 17.18
C LEU A 79 6.98 -4.32 17.53
N TYR A 80 7.85 -3.50 16.96
CA TYR A 80 9.28 -3.55 17.24
C TYR A 80 9.62 -2.72 18.48
N ARG A 81 10.23 -3.34 19.50
CA ARG A 81 10.44 -2.70 20.81
C ARG A 81 11.50 -1.60 20.80
N GLU A 82 12.51 -1.71 19.93
CA GLU A 82 13.66 -0.80 19.94
C GLU A 82 13.41 0.46 19.09
N MET A 83 12.28 0.54 18.38
CA MET A 83 11.94 1.67 17.53
C MET A 83 10.42 1.86 17.43
N GLU A 84 9.91 2.91 18.06
CA GLU A 84 8.48 3.27 18.06
C GLU A 84 7.97 3.52 16.65
N GLY A 85 6.80 3.01 16.27
CA GLY A 85 6.25 3.21 14.92
C GLY A 85 6.84 2.27 13.85
N LEU A 86 7.46 1.15 14.25
CA LEU A 86 7.83 0.07 13.33
C LEU A 86 7.02 -1.18 13.66
N ILE A 87 6.24 -1.63 12.67
CA ILE A 87 5.47 -2.88 12.77
C ILE A 87 5.94 -3.90 11.75
N ARG A 88 5.71 -5.17 12.08
CA ARG A 88 5.83 -6.31 11.19
C ARG A 88 4.49 -7.03 11.12
N VAL A 89 4.03 -7.25 9.91
CA VAL A 89 2.82 -8.01 9.61
C VAL A 89 3.18 -9.28 8.83
N ARG A 90 2.61 -10.41 9.23
CA ARG A 90 2.60 -11.63 8.43
C ARG A 90 1.25 -11.71 7.71
N LEU A 91 1.29 -11.80 6.39
CA LEU A 91 0.10 -11.91 5.56
C LEU A 91 0.16 -13.20 4.76
N GLN A 92 -0.91 -13.98 4.76
CA GLN A 92 -0.98 -15.23 4.02
C GLN A 92 -1.16 -14.96 2.51
N SER A 93 -0.66 -15.88 1.69
CA SER A 93 -0.81 -15.81 0.25
C SER A 93 -2.13 -16.44 -0.20
N ARG A 94 -2.99 -15.61 -0.82
CA ARG A 94 -4.25 -16.05 -1.45
C ARG A 94 -4.13 -17.11 -2.55
N HIS A 95 -2.94 -17.26 -3.14
CA HIS A 95 -2.73 -18.21 -4.24
C HIS A 95 -2.07 -19.50 -3.79
N VAL A 96 -1.44 -19.52 -2.60
CA VAL A 96 -0.59 -20.62 -2.16
C VAL A 96 -0.64 -20.70 -0.63
N LEU A 97 -1.37 -21.68 -0.10
CA LEU A 97 -1.59 -21.85 1.35
C LEU A 97 -0.31 -22.11 2.16
N SER A 98 0.78 -22.58 1.53
CA SER A 98 2.06 -22.78 2.23
C SER A 98 2.91 -21.51 2.32
N ARG A 99 2.50 -20.42 1.69
CA ARG A 99 3.30 -19.20 1.55
C ARG A 99 2.68 -18.05 2.33
N SER A 100 3.50 -17.40 3.15
CA SER A 100 3.19 -16.10 3.73
C SER A 100 4.23 -15.06 3.32
N TYR A 101 3.84 -13.79 3.40
CA TYR A 101 4.69 -12.65 3.17
C TYR A 101 4.87 -11.87 4.46
N LEU A 102 6.11 -11.54 4.78
CA LEU A 102 6.42 -10.56 5.81
C LEU A 102 6.39 -9.16 5.20
N ILE A 103 5.78 -8.25 5.93
CA ILE A 103 5.57 -6.86 5.59
C ILE A 103 6.07 -6.03 6.78
N TRP A 104 6.80 -4.96 6.50
CA TRP A 104 7.19 -3.96 7.48
C TRP A 104 6.65 -2.62 7.06
N ILE A 105 6.15 -1.87 8.04
CA ILE A 105 5.67 -0.51 7.86
C ILE A 105 6.28 0.34 8.95
N ARG A 106 6.88 1.45 8.53
CA ARG A 106 7.41 2.51 9.38
C ARG A 106 6.45 3.69 9.30
N TYR A 107 6.03 4.20 10.44
CA TYR A 107 5.12 5.32 10.56
C TYR A 107 5.44 6.17 11.79
N ASP A 108 4.89 7.39 11.82
CA ASP A 108 4.70 8.21 13.01
C ASP A 108 3.20 8.46 13.21
N SER A 109 2.83 9.31 14.17
CA SER A 109 1.43 9.61 14.51
C SER A 109 0.58 10.07 13.32
N ASP A 110 1.20 10.65 12.29
CA ASP A 110 0.49 11.36 11.22
C ASP A 110 0.80 10.78 9.82
N HIS A 111 1.93 10.10 9.64
CA HIS A 111 2.44 9.73 8.32
C HIS A 111 2.98 8.31 8.24
N ILE A 112 2.82 7.74 7.05
CA ILE A 112 3.59 6.56 6.62
C ILE A 112 4.97 7.01 6.14
N ILE A 113 6.00 6.62 6.87
CA ILE A 113 7.40 6.97 6.59
C ILE A 113 8.00 6.02 5.54
N GLY A 114 7.63 4.74 5.57
CA GLY A 114 8.13 3.76 4.60
C GLY A 114 7.52 2.37 4.75
N TRP A 115 7.66 1.56 3.70
CA TRP A 115 7.16 0.19 3.66
C TRP A 115 8.13 -0.75 2.95
N TYR A 116 8.09 -2.02 3.33
CA TYR A 116 8.81 -3.08 2.65
C TYR A 116 8.02 -4.39 2.76
N CYS A 117 7.94 -5.15 1.68
CA CYS A 117 7.35 -6.48 1.67
C CYS A 117 8.29 -7.48 0.99
N ARG A 118 8.33 -8.72 1.49
CA ARG A 118 9.12 -9.82 0.92
C ARG A 118 8.60 -10.34 -0.44
N CYS A 119 7.52 -9.79 -0.98
CA CYS A 119 7.07 -10.16 -2.32
C CYS A 119 7.99 -9.55 -3.40
N LYS A 120 7.90 -10.05 -4.63
CA LYS A 120 8.76 -9.63 -5.75
C LYS A 120 8.74 -8.11 -6.00
N CYS A 121 7.61 -7.46 -5.73
CA CYS A 121 7.43 -6.01 -5.94
C CYS A 121 7.52 -5.19 -4.65
N GLY A 122 7.79 -5.81 -3.51
CA GLY A 122 7.64 -5.18 -2.20
C GLY A 122 8.78 -4.26 -1.80
N ALA A 123 9.87 -4.23 -2.56
CA ALA A 123 11.01 -3.32 -2.39
C ALA A 123 10.85 -1.98 -3.13
N ARG A 124 9.77 -1.78 -3.89
CA ARG A 124 9.52 -0.51 -4.61
C ARG A 124 9.45 0.66 -3.63
N THR A 125 10.08 1.77 -4.00
CA THR A 125 10.05 3.05 -3.28
C THR A 125 8.90 3.96 -3.73
N VAL A 126 8.26 3.60 -4.84
CA VAL A 126 7.16 4.34 -5.45
C VAL A 126 6.01 3.38 -5.73
N GLY A 127 4.82 3.69 -5.20
CA GLY A 127 3.69 2.77 -5.17
C GLY A 127 3.92 1.58 -4.22
N THR A 128 2.88 0.78 -4.03
CA THR A 128 2.93 -0.39 -3.14
C THR A 128 2.59 -1.68 -3.89
N CYS A 129 2.91 -2.82 -3.30
CA CYS A 129 2.30 -4.08 -3.70
C CYS A 129 0.93 -4.23 -3.02
N SER A 130 0.09 -5.13 -3.54
CA SER A 130 -1.22 -5.44 -2.96
C SER A 130 -1.12 -5.78 -1.47
N HIS A 131 -0.10 -6.53 -1.05
CA HIS A 131 0.09 -6.90 0.36
C HIS A 131 0.26 -5.67 1.28
N VAL A 132 1.11 -4.72 0.90
CA VAL A 132 1.32 -3.48 1.66
C VAL A 132 0.05 -2.63 1.62
N ALA A 133 -0.57 -2.49 0.44
CA ALA A 133 -1.82 -1.76 0.29
C ALA A 133 -2.91 -2.29 1.22
N SER A 134 -3.02 -3.61 1.40
CA SER A 134 -4.00 -4.24 2.29
C SER A 134 -3.80 -3.86 3.74
N VAL A 135 -2.55 -3.90 4.21
CA VAL A 135 -2.24 -3.53 5.60
C VAL A 135 -2.47 -2.04 5.82
N LEU A 136 -2.03 -1.17 4.90
CA LEU A 136 -2.26 0.28 4.98
C LEU A 136 -3.75 0.62 5.00
N TRP A 137 -4.53 0.03 4.09
CA TRP A 137 -5.97 0.25 4.03
C TRP A 137 -6.66 -0.20 5.31
N TYR A 138 -6.33 -1.40 5.81
CA TYR A 138 -6.96 -1.95 7.00
C TYR A 138 -6.64 -1.16 8.28
N LEU A 139 -5.36 -0.90 8.53
CA LEU A 139 -4.93 -0.17 9.73
C LEU A 139 -5.30 1.31 9.65
N GLY A 140 -5.13 1.94 8.48
CA GLY A 140 -5.37 3.38 8.30
C GLY A 140 -6.85 3.77 8.33
N GLN A 141 -7.75 2.89 7.90
CA GLN A 141 -9.20 3.10 8.02
C GLN A 141 -9.74 2.76 9.41
N GLN A 142 -8.88 2.28 10.32
CA GLN A 142 -9.24 1.86 11.69
C GLN A 142 -10.45 0.92 11.72
N ILE A 143 -10.52 -0.02 10.78
CA ILE A 143 -11.68 -0.91 10.63
C ILE A 143 -11.69 -1.91 11.80
N PRO A 144 -12.74 -1.90 12.66
CA PRO A 144 -12.83 -2.86 13.75
C PRO A 144 -12.92 -4.29 13.23
N LEU A 145 -12.25 -5.24 13.91
CA LEU A 145 -12.27 -6.68 13.61
C LEU A 145 -13.69 -7.28 13.45
N SER A 146 -14.70 -6.65 14.07
CA SER A 146 -16.11 -7.08 14.07
C SER A 146 -16.91 -6.69 12.82
N ARG A 147 -16.33 -5.86 11.92
CA ARG A 147 -17.01 -5.41 10.71
C ARG A 147 -16.49 -6.19 9.51
N GLU A 148 -17.38 -6.91 8.83
CA GLU A 148 -17.13 -7.41 7.46
C GLU A 148 -16.63 -6.23 6.61
N PRO A 149 -15.39 -6.28 6.07
CA PRO A 149 -14.87 -5.18 5.27
C PRO A 149 -15.68 -5.08 3.99
N GLY A 150 -16.70 -4.21 4.01
CA GLY A 150 -17.33 -3.71 2.80
C GLY A 150 -16.28 -2.92 2.04
N VAL A 151 -15.55 -3.58 1.14
CA VAL A 151 -14.65 -2.90 0.21
C VAL A 151 -15.52 -1.95 -0.60
N LYS A 152 -15.38 -0.65 -0.36
CA LYS A 152 -16.07 0.39 -1.13
C LYS A 152 -15.81 0.09 -2.60
N ASP A 153 -16.87 -0.01 -3.40
CA ASP A 153 -16.72 -0.30 -4.83
C ASP A 153 -16.14 0.92 -5.52
N TRP A 154 -14.81 0.92 -5.58
CA TRP A 154 -14.04 1.96 -6.25
C TRP A 154 -14.15 1.88 -7.77
N GLY A 155 -14.72 0.80 -8.32
CA GLY A 155 -14.94 0.61 -9.75
C GLY A 155 -15.84 1.67 -10.36
N GLN A 156 -16.78 2.22 -9.59
CA GLN A 156 -17.74 3.22 -10.09
C GLN A 156 -17.19 4.66 -10.18
N TYR A 157 -15.94 4.90 -9.76
CA TYR A 157 -15.36 6.26 -9.66
C TYR A 157 -14.02 6.42 -10.41
N LEU A 158 -13.73 5.56 -11.39
CA LEU A 158 -12.47 5.61 -12.13
C LEU A 158 -12.69 5.33 -13.61
N ASP A 159 -12.34 6.32 -14.42
CA ASP A 159 -11.82 6.08 -15.77
C ASP A 159 -10.37 5.56 -15.62
N ASP A 160 -10.04 4.53 -16.39
CA ASP A 160 -8.73 3.87 -16.35
C ASP A 160 -7.63 4.86 -16.80
N ALA A 161 -6.43 4.80 -16.22
CA ALA A 161 -5.30 5.59 -16.70
C ALA A 161 -4.83 5.18 -18.12
N ALA A 162 -5.36 4.07 -18.65
CA ALA A 162 -5.23 3.67 -20.06
C ALA A 162 -6.21 4.39 -21.00
N GLU A 163 -7.30 4.97 -20.48
CA GLU A 163 -8.19 5.82 -21.27
C GLU A 163 -7.61 7.22 -21.35
N VAL A 164 -6.77 7.42 -22.36
CA VAL A 164 -6.43 8.76 -22.84
C VAL A 164 -7.71 9.30 -23.49
N PRO A 165 -8.27 10.45 -23.06
CA PRO A 165 -9.37 11.08 -23.79
C PRO A 165 -8.95 11.22 -25.25
N ASP A 166 -9.80 10.81 -26.19
CA ASP A 166 -9.55 11.04 -27.60
C ASP A 166 -9.16 12.50 -27.78
N ALA A 167 -8.01 12.73 -28.40
CA ALA A 167 -7.54 14.06 -28.72
C ALA A 167 -8.71 14.79 -29.38
N VAL A 168 -9.14 15.91 -28.80
CA VAL A 168 -10.11 16.78 -29.45
C VAL A 168 -9.49 17.19 -30.77
N ASP A 169 -9.95 16.56 -31.85
CA ASP A 169 -9.59 16.93 -33.20
C ASP A 169 -10.22 18.30 -33.46
N SER A 170 -9.51 19.36 -33.05
CA SER A 170 -9.77 20.70 -33.54
C SER A 170 -9.30 20.75 -34.99
N SER A 171 -10.07 20.09 -35.86
CA SER A 171 -10.08 20.35 -37.29
C SER A 171 -10.66 21.76 -37.47
N ASP A 172 -9.77 22.74 -37.44
CA ASP A 172 -10.06 24.11 -37.86
C ASP A 172 -10.33 24.07 -39.37
N SER A 173 -11.58 24.32 -39.72
CA SER A 173 -12.06 24.50 -41.08
C SER A 173 -11.43 25.75 -41.70
N GLU A 174 -10.48 25.60 -42.62
CA GLU A 174 -10.12 26.69 -43.54
C GLU A 174 -10.92 26.55 -44.84
N GLU A 175 -11.95 27.39 -44.96
CA GLU A 175 -12.78 27.64 -46.14
C GLU A 175 -11.92 28.30 -47.25
N SER A 176 -11.63 27.58 -48.34
CA SER A 176 -11.00 28.18 -49.53
C SER A 176 -12.07 28.78 -50.44
N TYR A 177 -12.12 30.11 -50.52
CA TYR A 177 -12.81 30.84 -51.58
C TYR A 177 -12.11 30.56 -52.92
N ILE A 178 -12.85 30.06 -53.91
CA ILE A 178 -12.40 30.01 -55.31
C ILE A 178 -13.04 31.20 -56.02
N GLU A 179 -12.21 32.15 -56.45
CA GLU A 179 -12.57 33.13 -57.48
C GLU A 179 -12.32 32.52 -58.86
N GLU A 180 -13.37 32.40 -59.68
CA GLU A 180 -13.32 32.56 -61.14
C GLU A 180 -14.67 33.04 -61.69
#